data_AF-A0A2G9U2Z2-F1
#
_entry.id   AF-A0A2G9U2Z2-F1
#
_cell.length_a   1.000
_cell.length_b   1.000
_cell.length_c   1.000
_cell.angle_alpha   90.00
_cell.angle_beta   90.00
_cell.angle_gamma   90.00
#
_symmetry.space_group_name_H-M   'P 1'
#
loop_
_entity.id
_entity.type
_entity.pdbx_description
1 polymer ?
#
loop_
_entity_poly.entity_id
_entity_poly.type
_entity_poly.pdbx_seq_one_letter_code
_entity_poly.pdbx_strand_id
1 'polypeptide(L)'
;MEYCGMTKDTIKKSKMSPDSIMQLAIQMAFYSVYKEMVPTYESCSTAAFLKGRTDCMRSATAATKEATLAILEDDAKNAKQLLIDCSNTHGQLVKEASMGQAFDRHLLGLKISAERKGMKIPALFEDPGFLRMGHFVLSTSTLSTNTIVFGGFGPVVDDGFGIGYNVSSSRMGAVISSHKKNRDANEFSQALVKSLDILRNIMNKS
;
A
#
# COMPACT_ATOMS: atom_id res chain seq x y z
N MET A 1 -3.33 8.64 13.40
CA MET A 1 -4.32 7.79 14.10
C MET A 1 -3.62 6.64 14.78
N GLU A 2 -4.14 6.22 15.94
CA GLU A 2 -3.83 4.93 16.56
C GLU A 2 -5.04 4.01 16.42
N TYR A 3 -4.84 2.71 16.25
CA TYR A 3 -5.89 1.71 16.15
C TYR A 3 -5.59 0.56 17.10
N CYS A 4 -6.51 0.34 18.04
CA CYS A 4 -6.39 -0.69 19.07
C CYS A 4 -7.29 -1.90 18.81
N GLY A 5 -8.01 -1.95 17.68
CA GLY A 5 -8.95 -3.02 17.40
C GLY A 5 -8.31 -4.35 17.03
N MET A 6 -7.07 -4.34 16.54
CA MET A 6 -6.30 -5.52 16.15
C MET A 6 -4.81 -5.34 16.46
N THR A 7 -4.11 -6.45 16.61
CA THR A 7 -2.65 -6.51 16.72
C THR A 7 -2.05 -7.42 15.66
N LYS A 8 -0.74 -7.30 15.43
CA LYS A 8 0.04 -8.22 14.59
C LYS A 8 -0.25 -9.69 14.90
N ASP A 9 -0.36 -10.05 16.18
CA ASP A 9 -0.55 -11.43 16.60
C ASP A 9 -1.97 -11.92 16.29
N THR A 10 -2.98 -11.07 16.46
CA THR A 10 -4.36 -11.42 16.09
C THR A 10 -4.51 -11.64 14.59
N ILE A 11 -3.87 -10.81 13.76
CA ILE A 11 -3.92 -10.94 12.30
C ILE A 11 -3.20 -12.22 11.85
N LYS A 12 -2.04 -12.52 12.45
CA LYS A 12 -1.29 -13.75 12.15
C LYS A 12 -2.04 -15.02 12.52
N LYS A 13 -2.83 -15.02 13.61
CA LYS A 13 -3.69 -16.16 13.99
C LYS A 13 -4.74 -16.46 12.92
N SER A 14 -5.20 -15.45 12.19
CA SER A 14 -6.10 -15.59 11.04
C SER A 14 -5.39 -16.01 9.74
N LYS A 15 -4.09 -16.38 9.80
CA LYS A 15 -3.24 -16.76 8.66
C LYS A 15 -3.10 -15.66 7.60
N MET A 16 -3.15 -14.40 8.02
CA MET A 16 -3.04 -13.23 7.15
C MET A 16 -1.77 -12.42 7.47
N SER A 17 -1.29 -11.64 6.51
CA SER A 17 -0.15 -10.74 6.70
C SER A 17 -0.63 -9.42 7.34
N PRO A 18 -0.08 -8.99 8.49
CA PRO A 18 -0.43 -7.71 9.12
C PRO A 18 -0.20 -6.50 8.21
N ASP A 19 0.86 -6.56 7.40
CA ASP A 19 1.23 -5.52 6.45
C ASP A 19 0.22 -5.47 5.29
N SER A 20 -0.14 -6.63 4.75
CA SER A 20 -1.17 -6.74 3.72
C SER A 20 -2.54 -6.26 4.20
N ILE A 21 -2.93 -6.55 5.44
CA ILE A 21 -4.19 -6.07 6.01
C ILE A 21 -4.20 -4.54 6.14
N MET A 22 -3.10 -3.92 6.57
CA MET A 22 -3.01 -2.46 6.59
C MET A 22 -3.10 -1.89 5.17
N GLN A 23 -2.41 -2.48 4.20
CA GLN A 23 -2.43 -2.05 2.81
C GLN A 23 -3.82 -2.19 2.18
N LEU A 24 -4.51 -3.30 2.41
CA LEU A 24 -5.90 -3.48 1.98
C LEU A 24 -6.81 -2.44 2.64
N ALA A 25 -6.64 -2.16 3.93
CA ALA A 25 -7.41 -1.12 4.61
C ALA A 25 -7.18 0.27 4.00
N ILE A 26 -5.95 0.59 3.59
CA ILE A 26 -5.62 1.83 2.88
C ILE A 26 -6.34 1.90 1.51
N GLN A 27 -6.36 0.81 0.74
CA GLN A 27 -7.10 0.75 -0.52
C GLN A 27 -8.61 0.92 -0.32
N MET A 28 -9.18 0.22 0.66
CA MET A 28 -10.59 0.33 1.02
C MET A 28 -10.96 1.74 1.48
N ALA A 29 -10.11 2.37 2.29
CA ALA A 29 -10.32 3.73 2.78
C ALA A 29 -10.39 4.71 1.62
N PHE A 30 -9.42 4.65 0.71
CA PHE A 30 -9.39 5.51 -0.47
C PHE A 30 -10.64 5.30 -1.34
N TYR A 31 -10.98 4.05 -1.64
CA TYR A 31 -12.14 3.73 -2.45
C TYR A 31 -13.46 4.18 -1.79
N SER A 32 -13.58 4.06 -0.47
CA SER A 32 -14.79 4.46 0.25
C SER A 32 -15.10 5.95 0.16
N VAL A 33 -14.05 6.79 0.08
CA VAL A 33 -14.19 8.25 0.00
C VAL A 33 -14.29 8.71 -1.45
N TYR A 34 -13.48 8.13 -2.35
CA TYR A 34 -13.27 8.67 -3.70
C TYR A 34 -13.79 7.79 -4.84
N LYS A 35 -14.24 6.57 -4.54
CA LYS A 35 -14.78 5.61 -5.53
C LYS A 35 -13.85 5.31 -6.72
N GLU A 36 -12.54 5.39 -6.47
CA GLU A 36 -11.50 5.13 -7.46
C GLU A 36 -10.41 4.21 -6.89
N MET A 37 -9.76 3.43 -7.77
CA MET A 37 -8.52 2.72 -7.48
C MET A 37 -7.34 3.51 -8.06
N VAL A 38 -6.31 3.76 -7.25
CA VAL A 38 -5.21 4.65 -7.62
C VAL A 38 -3.83 3.99 -7.50
N PRO A 39 -2.84 4.44 -8.29
CA PRO A 39 -1.46 3.98 -8.16
C PRO A 39 -0.96 4.15 -6.73
N THR A 40 -0.49 3.04 -6.16
CA THR A 40 -0.03 2.98 -4.77
C THR A 40 1.44 2.53 -4.74
N TYR A 41 2.26 3.32 -4.06
CA TYR A 41 3.65 3.02 -3.74
C TYR A 41 3.75 2.47 -2.32
N GLU A 42 4.48 1.37 -2.15
CA GLU A 42 4.97 0.90 -0.86
C GLU A 42 6.48 0.68 -0.96
N SER A 43 7.23 1.23 -0.01
CA SER A 43 8.68 1.06 0.01
C SER A 43 9.05 -0.39 0.35
N CYS A 44 9.77 -1.08 -0.54
CA CYS A 44 10.31 -2.39 -0.25
C CYS A 44 11.84 -2.32 -0.13
N SER A 45 12.41 -2.80 0.97
CA SER A 45 13.86 -2.78 1.20
C SER A 45 14.57 -3.81 0.31
N THR A 46 15.65 -3.38 -0.35
CA THR A 46 16.54 -4.27 -1.12
C THR A 46 17.89 -4.46 -0.42
N ALA A 47 17.93 -4.30 0.91
CA ALA A 47 19.16 -4.34 1.70
C ALA A 47 19.93 -5.68 1.64
N ALA A 48 19.32 -6.73 1.08
CA ALA A 48 20.00 -7.99 0.76
C ALA A 48 21.10 -7.83 -0.30
N PHE A 49 21.06 -6.76 -1.11
CA PHE A 49 22.06 -6.45 -2.12
C PHE A 49 23.07 -5.40 -1.62
N LEU A 50 24.32 -5.48 -2.09
CA LEU A 50 25.34 -4.48 -1.82
C LEU A 50 24.86 -3.09 -2.26
N LYS A 51 24.85 -2.13 -1.32
CA LYS A 51 24.32 -0.76 -1.50
C LYS A 51 22.81 -0.70 -1.82
N GLY A 52 22.07 -1.78 -1.53
CA GLY A 52 20.63 -1.82 -1.67
C GLY A 52 19.94 -0.71 -0.88
N ARG A 53 18.93 -0.09 -1.51
CA ARG A 53 18.07 0.92 -0.90
C ARG A 53 16.64 0.42 -0.92
N THR A 54 15.87 0.80 -1.94
CA THR A 54 14.47 0.42 -2.06
C THR A 54 14.09 0.11 -3.50
N ASP A 55 13.14 -0.80 -3.66
CA ASP A 55 12.27 -0.91 -4.83
C ASP A 55 10.83 -0.53 -4.44
N CYS A 56 9.92 -0.53 -5.41
CA CYS A 56 8.49 -0.30 -5.22
C CYS A 56 7.75 -1.63 -5.19
N MET A 57 7.00 -1.88 -4.11
CA MET A 57 5.93 -2.87 -4.11
C MET A 57 4.61 -2.13 -4.36
N ARG A 58 3.83 -2.60 -5.35
CA ARG A 58 2.59 -1.93 -5.76
C ARG A 58 1.39 -2.61 -5.11
N SER A 59 0.88 -2.03 -4.03
CA SER A 59 -0.17 -2.61 -3.18
C SER A 59 -1.57 -2.54 -3.81
N ALA A 60 -1.76 -1.70 -4.83
CA ALA A 60 -2.96 -1.71 -5.68
C ALA A 60 -2.86 -2.85 -6.71
N THR A 61 -3.50 -3.97 -6.39
CA THR A 61 -3.46 -5.23 -7.16
C THR A 61 -4.87 -5.64 -7.57
N ALA A 62 -4.97 -6.63 -8.47
CA ALA A 62 -6.28 -7.22 -8.79
C ALA A 62 -6.97 -7.80 -7.54
N ALA A 63 -6.21 -8.48 -6.66
CA ALA A 63 -6.74 -9.04 -5.42
C ALA A 63 -7.27 -7.97 -4.46
N THR A 64 -6.51 -6.88 -4.25
CA THR A 64 -6.97 -5.78 -3.37
C THR A 64 -8.15 -5.02 -3.97
N LYS A 65 -8.23 -4.89 -5.30
CA LYS A 65 -9.40 -4.35 -5.99
C LYS A 65 -10.63 -5.23 -5.78
N GLU A 66 -10.52 -6.53 -6.06
CA GLU A 66 -11.62 -7.48 -5.91
C GLU A 66 -12.14 -7.50 -4.47
N ALA A 67 -11.24 -7.63 -3.48
CA ALA A 67 -11.60 -7.58 -2.08
C ALA A 67 -12.30 -6.27 -1.68
N THR A 68 -11.78 -5.13 -2.16
CA THR A 68 -12.35 -3.81 -1.84
C THR A 68 -13.78 -3.68 -2.37
N LEU A 69 -14.03 -4.04 -3.62
CA LEU A 69 -15.36 -3.98 -4.22
C LEU A 69 -16.31 -4.96 -3.54
N ALA A 70 -15.87 -6.21 -3.37
CA ALA A 70 -16.68 -7.27 -2.77
C ALA A 70 -17.05 -6.99 -1.30
N ILE A 71 -16.25 -6.22 -0.56
CA ILE A 71 -16.51 -5.90 0.86
C ILE A 71 -17.33 -4.61 1.01
N LEU A 72 -17.12 -3.62 0.14
CA LEU A 72 -17.74 -2.30 0.29
C LEU A 72 -19.01 -2.12 -0.53
N GLU A 73 -19.20 -2.90 -1.60
CA GLU A 73 -20.33 -2.78 -2.51
C GLU A 73 -21.20 -4.04 -2.50
N ASP A 74 -20.58 -5.22 -2.34
CA ASP A 74 -21.28 -6.49 -2.26
C ASP A 74 -21.37 -7.00 -0.80
N ASP A 75 -22.34 -7.86 -0.49
CA ASP A 75 -22.37 -8.62 0.76
C ASP A 75 -21.65 -9.97 0.56
N ALA A 76 -20.33 -9.90 0.33
CA ALA A 76 -19.54 -11.06 -0.08
C ALA A 76 -19.48 -12.15 1.01
N LYS A 77 -20.10 -13.31 0.71
CA LYS A 77 -20.06 -14.50 1.58
C LYS A 77 -18.65 -15.09 1.73
N ASN A 78 -17.75 -14.85 0.77
CA ASN A 78 -16.37 -15.35 0.75
C ASN A 78 -15.33 -14.31 1.19
N ALA A 79 -15.73 -13.22 1.87
CA ALA A 79 -14.83 -12.12 2.23
C ALA A 79 -13.51 -12.60 2.86
N LYS A 80 -13.56 -13.56 3.80
CA LYS A 80 -12.36 -14.09 4.47
C LYS A 80 -11.34 -14.70 3.50
N GLN A 81 -11.80 -15.37 2.44
CA GLN A 81 -10.91 -15.91 1.41
C GLN A 81 -10.23 -14.79 0.62
N LEU A 82 -10.97 -13.74 0.27
CA LEU A 82 -10.41 -12.56 -0.44
C LEU A 82 -9.30 -11.88 0.37
N LEU A 83 -9.43 -11.82 1.71
CA LEU A 83 -8.38 -11.31 2.60
C LEU A 83 -7.12 -12.20 2.58
N ILE A 84 -7.28 -13.53 2.50
CA ILE A 84 -6.16 -14.48 2.38
C ILE A 84 -5.47 -14.29 1.03
N ASP A 85 -6.23 -14.15 -0.05
CA ASP A 85 -5.69 -13.96 -1.40
C ASP A 85 -4.90 -12.65 -1.49
N CYS A 86 -5.42 -11.57 -0.90
CA CYS A 86 -4.68 -10.31 -0.73
C CYS A 86 -3.35 -10.52 0.01
N SER A 87 -3.36 -11.29 1.11
CA SER A 87 -2.16 -11.57 1.89
C SER A 87 -1.12 -12.38 1.11
N ASN A 88 -1.57 -13.36 0.33
CA ASN A 88 -0.70 -14.20 -0.50
C ASN A 88 -0.08 -13.38 -1.63
N THR A 89 -0.88 -12.60 -2.36
CA THR A 89 -0.40 -11.74 -3.44
C THR A 89 0.57 -10.68 -2.91
N HIS A 90 0.22 -9.97 -1.84
CA HIS A 90 1.10 -8.97 -1.22
C HIS A 90 2.43 -9.60 -0.76
N GLY A 91 2.36 -10.74 -0.07
CA GLY A 91 3.55 -11.47 0.40
C GLY A 91 4.47 -11.91 -0.74
N GLN A 92 3.91 -12.37 -1.85
CA GLN A 92 4.68 -12.72 -3.04
C GLN A 92 5.37 -11.49 -3.65
N LEU A 93 4.65 -10.37 -3.82
CA LEU A 93 5.20 -9.14 -4.38
C LEU A 93 6.30 -8.53 -3.49
N VAL A 94 6.13 -8.58 -2.16
CA VAL A 94 7.18 -8.15 -1.22
C VAL A 94 8.43 -9.03 -1.35
N LYS A 95 8.27 -10.35 -1.49
CA LYS A 95 9.39 -11.27 -1.70
C LYS A 95 10.12 -10.97 -3.02
N GLU A 96 9.37 -10.77 -4.10
CA GLU A 96 9.93 -10.43 -5.41
C GLU A 96 10.66 -9.08 -5.37
N ALA A 97 10.03 -8.03 -4.83
CA ALA A 97 10.62 -6.69 -4.73
C ALA A 97 11.88 -6.67 -3.86
N SER A 98 11.87 -7.33 -2.69
CA SER A 98 13.06 -7.41 -1.81
C SER A 98 14.23 -8.17 -2.44
N MET A 99 13.95 -9.07 -3.38
CA MET A 99 14.92 -9.80 -4.19
C MET A 99 15.20 -9.15 -5.55
N GLY A 100 14.84 -7.87 -5.73
CA GLY A 100 15.15 -7.10 -6.95
C GLY A 100 14.44 -7.60 -8.20
N GLN A 101 13.29 -8.26 -8.05
CA GLN A 101 12.45 -8.76 -9.15
C GLN A 101 11.24 -7.86 -9.43
N ALA A 102 11.07 -6.76 -8.69
CA ALA A 102 10.11 -5.71 -9.05
C ALA A 102 10.61 -4.90 -10.26
N PHE A 103 9.69 -4.23 -10.94
CA PHE A 103 9.99 -3.59 -12.22
C PHE A 103 10.32 -2.10 -12.12
N ASP A 104 9.90 -1.40 -11.06
CA ASP A 104 9.96 0.06 -10.98
C ASP A 104 11.38 0.61 -11.12
N ARG A 105 12.34 0.07 -10.35
CA ARG A 105 13.76 0.51 -10.46
C ARG A 105 14.41 0.05 -11.75
N HIS A 106 13.98 -1.08 -12.32
CA HIS A 106 14.47 -1.54 -13.62
C HIS A 106 14.03 -0.57 -14.74
N LEU A 107 12.76 -0.19 -14.80
CA LEU A 107 12.25 0.78 -15.79
C LEU A 107 12.93 2.15 -15.63
N LEU A 108 13.13 2.61 -14.40
CA LEU A 108 13.90 3.83 -14.13
C LEU A 108 15.34 3.73 -14.65
N GLY A 109 16.00 2.58 -14.43
CA GLY A 109 17.35 2.32 -14.92
C GLY A 109 17.44 2.33 -16.45
N LEU A 110 16.45 1.78 -17.14
CA LEU A 110 16.37 1.82 -18.61
C LEU A 110 16.22 3.27 -19.12
N LYS A 111 15.34 4.06 -18.50
CA LYS A 111 15.14 5.47 -18.86
C LYS A 111 16.43 6.28 -18.70
N ILE A 112 17.05 6.23 -17.52
CA ILE A 112 18.31 6.94 -17.23
C ILE A 112 19.43 6.47 -18.18
N SER A 113 19.47 5.19 -18.53
CA SER A 113 20.47 4.65 -19.46
C SER A 113 20.31 5.20 -20.87
N ALA A 114 19.08 5.33 -21.37
CA ALA A 114 18.80 5.95 -22.66
C ALA A 114 19.20 7.43 -22.67
N GLU A 115 18.83 8.18 -21.62
CA GLU A 115 19.21 9.59 -21.43
C GLU A 115 20.73 9.78 -21.46
N ARG A 116 21.46 8.99 -20.66
CA ARG A 116 22.93 9.07 -20.57
C ARG A 116 23.65 8.72 -21.87
N LYS A 117 23.04 7.87 -22.70
CA LYS A 117 23.58 7.49 -24.02
C LYS A 117 23.16 8.44 -25.14
N GLY A 118 22.39 9.48 -24.86
CA GLY A 118 21.83 10.37 -25.88
C GLY A 118 20.88 9.65 -26.84
N MET A 119 20.31 8.52 -26.41
CA MET A 119 19.36 7.76 -27.23
C MET A 119 17.98 8.41 -27.12
N LYS A 120 17.17 8.23 -28.17
CA LYS A 120 15.75 8.57 -28.09
C LYS A 120 15.10 7.77 -26.95
N ILE A 121 14.38 8.46 -26.07
CA ILE A 121 13.64 7.82 -25.00
C ILE A 121 12.56 6.92 -25.60
N PRO A 122 12.46 5.64 -25.17
CA PRO A 122 11.42 4.75 -25.66
C PRO A 122 10.02 5.33 -25.43
N ALA A 123 9.13 5.17 -26.42
CA ALA A 123 7.76 5.69 -26.38
C ALA A 123 6.95 5.17 -25.17
N LEU A 124 7.33 4.03 -24.60
CA LEU A 124 6.78 3.51 -23.35
C LEU A 124 6.80 4.56 -22.22
N PHE A 125 7.84 5.38 -22.11
CA PHE A 125 7.95 6.37 -21.02
C PHE A 125 7.08 7.62 -21.24
N GLU A 126 6.51 7.78 -22.44
CA GLU A 126 5.55 8.82 -22.79
C GLU A 126 4.11 8.29 -22.79
N ASP A 127 3.93 6.96 -22.66
CA ASP A 127 2.64 6.32 -22.64
C ASP A 127 1.78 6.84 -21.47
N PRO A 128 0.51 7.23 -21.70
CA PRO A 128 -0.37 7.73 -20.63
C PRO A 128 -0.55 6.73 -19.47
N GLY A 129 -0.50 5.43 -19.74
CA GLY A 129 -0.55 4.39 -18.73
C GLY A 129 0.70 4.36 -17.86
N PHE A 130 1.89 4.51 -18.46
CA PHE A 130 3.15 4.63 -17.72
C PHE A 130 3.17 5.89 -16.85
N LEU A 131 2.75 7.03 -17.40
CA LEU A 131 2.65 8.30 -16.66
C LEU A 131 1.68 8.19 -15.49
N ARG A 132 0.48 7.62 -15.71
CA ARG A 132 -0.49 7.36 -14.65
C ARG A 132 0.09 6.46 -13.58
N MET A 133 0.75 5.37 -13.97
CA MET A 133 1.35 4.41 -13.04
C MET A 133 2.47 5.02 -12.17
N GLY A 134 3.15 6.06 -12.66
CA GLY A 134 4.15 6.83 -11.92
C GLY A 134 3.58 7.93 -11.02
N HIS A 135 2.29 8.25 -11.14
CA HIS A 135 1.58 9.24 -10.31
C HIS A 135 1.04 8.60 -9.03
N PHE A 136 1.91 8.42 -8.03
CA PHE A 136 1.57 7.73 -6.78
C PHE A 136 0.68 8.57 -5.85
N VAL A 137 -0.63 8.50 -6.07
CA VAL A 137 -1.64 9.14 -5.22
C VAL A 137 -1.56 8.63 -3.78
N LEU A 138 -1.24 7.35 -3.58
CA LEU A 138 -0.98 6.77 -2.27
C LEU A 138 0.50 6.42 -2.16
N SER A 139 1.25 7.14 -1.33
CA SER A 139 2.64 6.82 -1.02
C SER A 139 2.75 6.31 0.41
N THR A 140 3.18 5.07 0.58
CA THR A 140 3.12 4.35 1.86
C THR A 140 4.48 3.79 2.29
N SER A 141 4.70 3.68 3.60
CA SER A 141 5.90 3.03 4.15
C SER A 141 5.63 2.46 5.53
N THR A 142 6.08 1.22 5.74
CA THR A 142 5.98 0.51 7.02
C THR A 142 7.20 0.76 7.88
N LEU A 143 6.99 1.10 9.16
CA LEU A 143 8.01 1.14 10.19
C LEU A 143 7.81 -0.04 11.14
N SER A 144 8.31 -1.21 10.77
CA SER A 144 8.15 -2.44 11.56
C SER A 144 9.10 -2.49 12.78
N THR A 145 8.91 -1.58 13.74
CA THR A 145 9.71 -1.51 14.97
C THR A 145 8.86 -1.17 16.19
N ASN A 146 9.25 -1.69 17.37
CA ASN A 146 8.62 -1.33 18.65
C ASN A 146 9.18 -0.02 19.23
N THR A 147 10.31 0.46 18.71
CA THR A 147 11.02 1.64 19.26
C THR A 147 10.41 2.96 18.78
N ILE A 148 9.90 2.99 17.55
CA ILE A 148 9.27 4.17 16.96
C ILE A 148 7.77 3.97 16.99
N VAL A 149 7.05 4.93 17.57
CA VAL A 149 5.58 4.87 17.68
C VAL A 149 4.97 5.02 16.28
N PHE A 150 5.22 6.15 15.62
CA PHE A 150 4.96 6.34 14.20
C PHE A 150 5.98 7.27 13.57
N GLY A 151 6.10 7.21 12.25
CA GLY A 151 6.79 8.19 11.43
C GLY A 151 5.88 8.58 10.28
N GLY A 152 6.07 9.79 9.75
CA GLY A 152 5.26 10.31 8.65
C GLY A 152 6.11 11.12 7.68
N PHE A 153 5.57 11.32 6.50
CA PHE A 153 6.17 12.10 5.42
C PHE A 153 5.04 12.76 4.62
N GLY A 154 5.34 13.83 3.88
CA GLY A 154 4.37 14.50 3.01
C GLY A 154 3.96 13.64 1.81
N PRO A 155 2.84 13.93 1.14
CA PRO A 155 2.50 13.29 -0.13
C PRO A 155 3.55 13.59 -1.21
N VAL A 156 3.66 12.70 -2.20
CA VAL A 156 4.63 12.83 -3.32
C VAL A 156 4.03 13.47 -4.58
N VAL A 157 2.71 13.69 -4.58
CA VAL A 157 1.93 14.39 -5.61
C VAL A 157 0.92 15.30 -4.93
N ASP A 158 0.53 16.38 -5.59
CA ASP A 158 -0.32 17.42 -4.99
C ASP A 158 -1.69 16.89 -4.53
N ASP A 159 -2.26 15.93 -5.24
CA ASP A 159 -3.58 15.34 -5.01
C ASP A 159 -3.53 14.00 -4.24
N GLY A 160 -2.39 13.69 -3.61
CA GLY A 160 -2.14 12.41 -2.94
C GLY A 160 -2.05 12.46 -1.41
N PHE A 161 -1.67 11.31 -0.84
CA PHE A 161 -1.43 11.09 0.57
C PHE A 161 -0.03 10.52 0.83
N GLY A 162 0.61 10.98 1.91
CA GLY A 162 1.77 10.33 2.51
C GLY A 162 1.33 9.55 3.75
N ILE A 163 1.57 8.24 3.77
CA ILE A 163 1.08 7.34 4.82
C ILE A 163 2.24 6.53 5.40
N GLY A 164 2.74 6.95 6.55
CA GLY A 164 3.68 6.16 7.34
C GLY A 164 2.93 5.35 8.39
N TYR A 165 3.10 4.03 8.42
CA TYR A 165 2.33 3.16 9.31
C TYR A 165 3.19 2.15 10.08
N ASN A 166 2.67 1.66 11.19
CA ASN A 166 3.30 0.64 12.02
C ASN A 166 2.27 -0.44 12.38
N VAL A 167 2.66 -1.70 12.28
CA VAL A 167 1.88 -2.86 12.73
C VAL A 167 2.77 -3.75 13.59
N SER A 168 2.67 -3.58 14.91
CA SER A 168 3.42 -4.29 15.92
C SER A 168 2.54 -5.20 16.77
N SER A 169 3.14 -5.93 17.71
CA SER A 169 2.41 -6.80 18.64
C SER A 169 1.52 -6.02 19.61
N SER A 170 1.88 -4.78 19.93
CA SER A 170 1.16 -3.94 20.88
C SER A 170 0.41 -2.77 20.24
N ARG A 171 0.75 -2.39 19.00
CA ARG A 171 0.26 -1.16 18.37
C ARG A 171 0.01 -1.34 16.88
N MET A 172 -1.03 -0.68 16.40
CA MET A 172 -1.31 -0.53 14.97
C MET A 172 -1.69 0.93 14.70
N GLY A 173 -1.21 1.51 13.62
CA GLY A 173 -1.69 2.83 13.21
C GLY A 173 -0.87 3.51 12.13
N ALA A 174 -1.24 4.75 11.82
CA ALA A 174 -0.70 5.49 10.70
C ALA A 174 -0.64 7.00 10.97
N VAL A 175 0.42 7.64 10.46
CA VAL A 175 0.49 9.08 10.22
C VAL A 175 0.10 9.32 8.77
N ILE A 176 -0.94 10.13 8.58
CA ILE A 176 -1.50 10.44 7.27
C ILE A 176 -1.28 11.93 7.03
N SER A 177 -0.70 12.26 5.89
CA SER A 177 -0.50 13.63 5.44
C SER A 177 -1.17 13.82 4.08
N SER A 178 -1.62 15.04 3.81
CA SER A 178 -2.16 15.45 2.52
C SER A 178 -2.00 16.96 2.34
N HIS A 179 -2.17 17.44 1.11
CA HIS A 179 -2.38 18.86 0.87
C HIS A 179 -3.87 19.18 1.05
N LYS A 180 -4.20 19.93 2.12
CA LYS A 180 -5.59 20.24 2.54
C LYS A 180 -6.46 20.84 1.42
N LYS A 181 -5.87 21.50 0.42
CA LYS A 181 -6.59 22.04 -0.74
C LYS A 181 -7.18 20.96 -1.64
N ASN A 182 -6.56 19.77 -1.69
CA ASN A 182 -6.91 18.71 -2.63
C ASN A 182 -7.53 17.50 -1.95
N ARG A 183 -7.06 17.12 -0.74
CA ARG A 183 -7.53 15.93 -0.01
C ARG A 183 -7.52 16.18 1.50
N ASP A 184 -8.50 15.63 2.21
CA ASP A 184 -8.60 15.75 3.68
C ASP A 184 -8.01 14.50 4.39
N ALA A 185 -6.88 14.69 5.08
CA ALA A 185 -6.24 13.65 5.87
C ALA A 185 -7.09 13.15 7.05
N ASN A 186 -7.95 13.99 7.63
CA ASN A 186 -8.83 13.60 8.72
C ASN A 186 -9.96 12.70 8.22
N GLU A 187 -10.58 13.06 7.09
CA GLU A 187 -11.59 12.22 6.44
C GLU A 187 -11.00 10.86 6.07
N PHE A 188 -9.83 10.85 5.43
CA PHE A 188 -9.12 9.62 5.08
C PHE A 188 -8.78 8.79 6.33
N SER A 189 -8.35 9.44 7.42
CA SER A 189 -8.08 8.76 8.69
C SER A 189 -9.32 8.10 9.28
N GLN A 190 -10.49 8.73 9.19
CA GLN A 190 -11.74 8.14 9.66
C GLN A 190 -12.16 6.96 8.78
N ALA A 191 -12.00 7.09 7.46
CA ALA A 191 -12.23 6.01 6.52
C ALA A 191 -11.31 4.81 6.81
N LEU A 192 -10.02 5.04 7.07
CA LEU A 192 -9.07 3.98 7.41
C LEU A 192 -9.44 3.23 8.69
N VAL A 193 -9.85 3.93 9.75
CA VAL A 193 -10.34 3.28 10.98
C VAL A 193 -11.56 2.41 10.68
N LYS A 194 -12.54 2.92 9.93
CA LYS A 194 -13.73 2.14 9.52
C LYS A 194 -13.36 0.91 8.70
N SER A 195 -12.43 1.03 7.74
CA SER A 195 -11.95 -0.11 6.96
C SER A 195 -11.27 -1.16 7.82
N LEU A 196 -10.44 -0.75 8.79
CA LEU A 196 -9.81 -1.66 9.74
C LEU A 196 -10.84 -2.38 10.64
N ASP A 197 -11.90 -1.69 11.06
CA ASP A 197 -13.00 -2.29 11.83
C ASP A 197 -13.77 -3.34 11.00
N ILE A 198 -14.04 -3.06 9.73
CA ILE A 198 -14.69 -4.00 8.81
C ILE A 198 -13.82 -5.25 8.64
N LEU A 199 -12.52 -5.08 8.36
CA LEU A 199 -11.59 -6.21 8.20
C LEU A 199 -11.45 -7.04 9.48
N ARG A 200 -11.43 -6.40 10.64
CA ARG A 200 -11.47 -7.07 11.95
C ARG A 200 -12.70 -7.95 12.09
N ASN A 201 -13.88 -7.42 11.77
CA ASN A 201 -15.13 -8.15 11.88
C ASN A 201 -15.16 -9.36 10.94
N ILE A 202 -14.64 -9.22 9.72
CA ILE A 202 -14.52 -10.34 8.78
C ILE A 202 -13.57 -11.43 9.32
N MET A 203 -12.42 -11.05 9.89
CA MET A 203 -11.48 -12.01 10.47
C MET A 203 -12.06 -12.76 11.68
N ASN A 204 -12.86 -12.09 12.50
CA ASN A 204 -13.44 -12.66 13.71
C ASN A 204 -14.69 -13.52 13.47
N LYS A 205 -15.35 -13.40 12.31
CA LYS A 205 -16.43 -14.31 11.92
C LYS A 205 -15.84 -15.72 11.70
N SER A 206 -16.21 -16.64 12.58
CA SER A 206 -15.90 -18.07 12.51
C SER A 206 -16.88 -18.77 11.59
#